data_AF-A0A8J2KM93-F1
#
_entry.id   AF-A0A8J2KM93-F1
#
_cell.length_a   1.000
_cell.length_b   1.000
_cell.length_c   1.000
_cell.angle_alpha   90.00
_cell.angle_beta   90.00
_cell.angle_gamma   90.00
#
_symmetry.space_group_name_H-M   'P 1'
#
loop_
_entity.id
_entity.type
_entity.pdbx_description
1 polymer ?
#
loop_
_entity_poly.entity_id
_entity_poly.type
_entity_poly.pdbx_seq_one_letter_code
_entity_poly.pdbx_strand_id
1 'polypeptide(L)'
;MLGDQENVNLLKNYLGSVGGTTVEKITASILMKLFSRQFALEVNYTGQNRNHAFKDSKLHHILIDCVRQHFPGKTVDEKCINKAIQNWFRGAKDRYGGRIRPNKCLQKNQETPNPVGGAATYQSTNAD
;
A
#
# COMPACT_ATOMS: atom_id res chain seq x y z
N MET A 1 12.20 17.67 30.64
CA MET A 1 11.73 16.50 29.88
C MET A 1 10.29 16.20 30.32
N LEU A 2 9.29 16.81 29.68
CA LEU A 2 7.88 16.70 30.12
C LEU A 2 6.86 16.72 28.95
N GLY A 3 7.32 16.57 27.70
CA GLY A 3 6.43 16.63 26.52
C GLY A 3 6.04 15.26 25.96
N ASP A 4 6.93 14.28 25.98
CA ASP A 4 6.72 13.06 25.21
C ASP A 4 5.67 12.13 25.83
N GLN A 5 5.63 12.00 27.16
CA GLN A 5 4.75 11.05 27.82
C GLN A 5 3.28 11.50 27.82
N GLU A 6 3.01 12.78 28.06
CA GLU A 6 1.66 13.33 27.99
C GLU A 6 1.11 13.24 26.57
N ASN A 7 1.93 13.55 25.56
CA ASN A 7 1.54 13.43 24.15
C ASN A 7 1.26 11.98 23.76
N VAL A 8 2.05 11.02 24.26
CA VAL A 8 1.80 9.59 24.06
C VAL A 8 0.47 9.17 24.69
N ASN A 9 0.17 9.63 25.91
CA ASN A 9 -1.08 9.31 26.59
C ASN A 9 -2.28 9.92 25.87
N LEU A 10 -2.17 11.16 25.41
CA LEU A 10 -3.21 11.84 24.64
C LEU A 10 -3.45 11.14 23.30
N LEU A 11 -2.38 10.70 22.62
CA LEU A 11 -2.46 9.90 21.41
C LEU A 11 -3.12 8.53 21.68
N LYS A 12 -2.76 7.84 22.77
CA LYS A 12 -3.41 6.59 23.17
C LYS A 12 -4.91 6.76 23.37
N ASN A 13 -5.33 7.81 24.08
CA ASN A 13 -6.75 8.11 24.30
C ASN A 13 -7.48 8.42 22.97
N TYR A 14 -6.85 9.20 22.08
CA TYR A 14 -7.41 9.51 20.77
C TYR A 14 -7.57 8.28 19.88
N LEU A 15 -6.59 7.37 19.90
CA LEU A 15 -6.66 6.13 19.12
C LEU A 15 -7.59 5.10 19.76
N GLY A 16 -7.68 5.08 21.08
CA GLY A 16 -8.58 4.21 21.85
C GLY A 16 -10.06 4.57 21.69
N SER A 17 -10.39 5.76 21.19
CA SER A 17 -11.78 6.12 20.85
C SER A 17 -12.22 5.54 19.49
N VAL A 18 -11.32 4.91 18.74
CA VAL A 18 -11.61 4.38 17.40
C VAL A 18 -12.36 3.06 17.51
N GLY A 19 -13.60 3.04 17.04
CA GLY A 19 -14.42 1.82 17.04
C GLY A 19 -13.99 0.77 16.00
N GLY A 20 -14.29 -0.50 16.30
CA GLY A 20 -14.17 -1.61 15.37
C GLY A 20 -14.53 -2.95 16.02
N THR A 21 -14.91 -3.93 15.21
CA THR A 21 -15.37 -5.25 15.71
C THR A 21 -14.28 -6.31 15.72
N THR A 22 -13.27 -6.16 14.85
CA THR A 22 -12.17 -7.12 14.68
C THR A 22 -10.82 -6.43 14.83
N VAL A 23 -9.81 -7.20 15.23
CA VAL A 23 -8.43 -6.73 15.38
C VAL A 23 -7.94 -6.05 14.10
N GLU A 24 -8.23 -6.65 12.93
CA GLU A 24 -7.84 -6.10 11.63
C GLU A 24 -8.49 -4.74 11.34
N LYS A 25 -9.79 -4.61 11.61
CA LYS A 25 -10.53 -3.35 11.39
C LYS A 25 -10.06 -2.26 12.33
N ILE A 26 -9.87 -2.57 13.61
CA ILE A 26 -9.38 -1.60 14.60
C ILE A 26 -7.97 -1.14 14.21
N THR A 27 -7.07 -2.08 13.93
CA THR A 27 -5.70 -1.79 13.48
C THR A 27 -5.72 -0.92 12.23
N ALA A 28 -6.59 -1.24 11.26
CA ALA A 28 -6.71 -0.47 10.03
C ALA A 28 -7.20 0.96 10.26
N SER A 29 -8.21 1.14 11.11
CA SER A 29 -8.75 2.45 11.45
C SER A 29 -7.74 3.31 12.21
N ILE A 30 -7.00 2.73 13.14
CA ILE A 30 -5.89 3.41 13.85
C ILE A 30 -4.82 3.87 12.85
N LEU A 31 -4.37 2.98 11.96
CA LEU A 31 -3.38 3.32 10.95
C LEU A 31 -3.86 4.41 9.98
N MET A 32 -5.14 4.42 9.61
CA MET A 32 -5.73 5.48 8.78
C MET A 32 -5.76 6.86 9.44
N LYS A 33 -5.77 6.92 10.78
CA LYS A 33 -5.70 8.18 11.53
C LYS A 33 -4.26 8.65 11.72
N LEU A 34 -3.32 7.72 11.85
CA LEU A 34 -1.89 8.02 12.02
C LEU A 34 -1.19 8.42 10.72
N PHE A 35 -1.52 7.76 9.62
CA PHE A 35 -0.81 7.93 8.35
C PHE A 35 -1.62 8.77 7.36
N SER A 36 -0.97 9.78 6.78
CA SER A 36 -1.49 10.44 5.58
C SER A 36 -1.39 9.50 4.38
N ARG A 37 -2.21 9.75 3.34
CA ARG A 37 -2.24 8.90 2.13
C ARG A 37 -0.87 8.76 1.46
N GLN A 38 -0.11 9.85 1.38
CA GLN A 38 1.21 9.87 0.76
C GLN A 38 2.23 9.11 1.63
N PHE A 39 2.20 9.36 2.94
CA PHE A 39 3.11 8.69 3.87
C PHE A 39 2.86 7.17 3.95
N ALA A 40 1.61 6.73 3.80
CA ALA A 40 1.27 5.31 3.74
C ALA A 40 1.83 4.58 2.48
N LEU A 41 2.15 5.31 1.40
CA LEU A 41 2.78 4.75 0.19
C LEU A 41 4.30 4.66 0.29
N GLU A 42 4.91 5.54 1.10
CA GLU A 42 6.35 5.64 1.31
C GLU A 42 6.85 4.77 2.47
N VAL A 43 5.98 4.40 3.41
CA VAL A 43 6.35 3.59 4.58
C VAL A 43 6.07 2.11 4.33
N ASN A 44 7.02 1.26 4.72
CA ASN A 44 6.88 -0.20 4.69
C ASN A 44 7.01 -0.76 6.11
N TYR A 45 6.42 -1.93 6.37
CA TYR A 45 6.49 -2.55 7.68
C TYR A 45 7.95 -2.90 8.11
N THR A 46 8.72 -3.52 7.21
CA THR A 46 10.12 -3.95 7.45
C THR A 46 11.17 -2.94 6.99
N GLY A 47 10.79 -1.91 6.22
CA GLY A 47 11.72 -0.91 5.69
C GLY A 47 12.68 -1.37 4.58
N GLN A 48 12.40 -2.50 3.91
CA GLN A 48 13.22 -2.92 2.76
C GLN A 48 13.13 -1.90 1.61
N ASN A 49 14.28 -1.61 0.99
CA ASN A 49 14.48 -0.73 -0.18
C ASN A 49 14.13 0.76 -0.01
N ARG A 50 14.64 1.41 1.06
CA ARG A 50 14.66 2.89 1.29
C ARG A 50 13.39 3.51 1.87
N ASN A 51 12.51 2.70 2.42
CA ASN A 51 11.26 3.16 3.06
C ASN A 51 11.39 3.04 4.59
N HIS A 52 10.92 4.02 5.35
CA HIS A 52 11.03 4.02 6.82
C HIS A 52 10.43 2.73 7.41
N ALA A 53 11.15 2.09 8.35
CA ALA A 53 10.68 0.86 9.00
C ALA A 53 9.68 1.20 10.12
N PHE A 54 8.43 0.75 9.97
CA PHE A 54 7.42 0.98 11.00
C PHE A 54 7.60 0.10 12.24
N LYS A 55 8.13 -1.12 12.06
CA LYS A 55 8.28 -2.12 13.13
C LYS A 55 9.04 -1.60 14.36
N ASP A 56 10.09 -0.82 14.14
CA ASP A 56 10.98 -0.36 15.21
C ASP A 56 10.60 1.04 15.74
N SER A 57 9.42 1.54 15.34
CA SER A 57 8.96 2.88 15.73
C SER A 57 8.23 2.86 17.07
N LYS A 58 8.31 3.96 17.83
CA LYS A 58 7.50 4.16 19.05
C LYS A 58 5.99 4.06 18.78
N LEU A 59 5.55 4.42 17.57
CA LEU A 59 4.16 4.33 17.14
C LEU A 59 3.67 2.88 17.04
N HIS A 60 4.54 1.93 16.71
CA HIS A 60 4.20 0.51 16.67
C HIS A 60 3.83 -0.01 18.06
N HIS A 61 4.63 0.31 19.08
CA HIS A 61 4.33 -0.04 20.47
C HIS A 61 3.03 0.59 20.96
N ILE A 62 2.82 1.88 20.68
CA ILE A 62 1.58 2.59 21.03
C ILE A 62 0.37 1.92 20.38
N LEU A 63 0.49 1.52 19.10
CA LEU A 63 -0.58 0.88 18.37
C LEU A 63 -0.94 -0.49 18.97
N ILE A 64 0.05 -1.30 19.35
CA ILE A 64 -0.19 -2.59 20.02
C ILE A 64 -0.93 -2.38 21.33
N ASP A 65 -0.48 -1.43 22.15
CA ASP A 65 -1.13 -1.12 23.43
C ASP A 65 -2.58 -0.69 23.23
N CYS A 66 -2.86 0.18 22.26
CA CYS A 66 -4.22 0.62 21.94
C CYS A 66 -5.11 -0.56 21.50
N VAL A 67 -4.61 -1.42 20.62
CA VAL A 67 -5.37 -2.58 20.16
C VAL A 67 -5.66 -3.55 21.30
N ARG A 68 -4.71 -3.77 22.22
CA ARG A 68 -4.93 -4.60 23.42
C ARG A 68 -6.00 -4.01 24.33
N GLN A 69 -6.02 -2.68 24.49
CA GLN A 69 -7.01 -1.99 25.32
C GLN A 69 -8.45 -2.16 24.79
N HIS A 70 -8.64 -2.31 23.48
CA HIS A 70 -9.95 -2.55 22.88
C HIS A 70 -10.55 -3.94 23.13
N PHE A 71 -9.74 -4.91 23.56
CA PHE A 71 -10.19 -6.28 23.83
C PHE A 71 -9.94 -6.69 25.29
N PRO A 72 -10.62 -6.05 26.26
CA PRO A 72 -10.47 -6.42 27.66
C PRO A 72 -10.88 -7.90 27.85
N GLY A 73 -9.98 -8.70 28.41
CA GLY A 73 -10.22 -10.13 28.69
C GLY A 73 -9.88 -11.10 27.56
N LYS A 74 -9.35 -10.63 26.41
CA LYS A 74 -8.77 -11.51 25.38
C LYS A 74 -7.28 -11.25 25.25
N THR A 75 -6.48 -12.32 25.36
CA THR A 75 -5.06 -12.26 25.00
C THR A 75 -4.95 -12.15 23.49
N VAL A 76 -4.85 -10.92 22.97
CA VAL A 76 -4.60 -10.69 21.55
C VAL A 76 -3.11 -10.86 21.31
N ASP A 77 -2.77 -11.94 20.60
CA ASP A 77 -1.41 -12.23 20.20
C ASP A 77 -0.82 -11.10 19.36
N GLU A 78 0.38 -10.66 19.74
CA GLU A 78 1.11 -9.61 19.04
C GLU A 78 1.39 -9.99 17.58
N LYS A 79 1.60 -11.29 17.31
CA LYS A 79 1.76 -11.83 15.95
C LYS A 79 0.55 -11.55 15.07
N CYS A 80 -0.66 -11.64 15.62
CA CYS A 80 -1.90 -11.35 14.88
C CYS A 80 -2.00 -9.87 14.55
N ILE A 81 -1.65 -8.99 15.50
CA ILE A 81 -1.62 -7.54 15.29
C ILE A 81 -0.58 -7.20 14.23
N ASN A 82 0.65 -7.71 14.35
CA ASN A 82 1.73 -7.51 13.40
C ASN A 82 1.36 -7.95 11.98
N LYS A 83 0.67 -9.09 11.85
CA LYS A 83 0.16 -9.56 10.56
C LYS A 83 -0.89 -8.62 9.99
N ALA A 84 -1.81 -8.10 10.81
CA ALA A 84 -2.81 -7.11 10.39
C ALA A 84 -2.15 -5.82 9.89
N ILE A 85 -1.13 -5.32 10.60
CA ILE A 85 -0.36 -4.14 10.19
C ILE A 85 0.34 -4.39 8.84
N GLN A 86 1.00 -5.54 8.68
CA GLN A 86 1.66 -5.91 7.42
C GLN A 86 0.68 -5.97 6.25
N ASN A 87 -0.48 -6.60 6.45
CA ASN A 87 -1.53 -6.70 5.44
C ASN A 87 -2.06 -5.31 5.06
N TRP A 88 -2.20 -4.41 6.04
CA TRP A 88 -2.58 -3.03 5.80
C TRP A 88 -1.55 -2.33 4.90
N PHE A 89 -0.26 -2.34 5.23
CA PHE A 89 0.78 -1.71 4.39
C PHE A 89 0.85 -2.31 2.98
N ARG A 90 0.72 -3.64 2.84
CA ARG A 90 0.65 -4.30 1.53
C ARG A 90 -0.51 -3.76 0.68
N GLY A 91 -1.68 -3.57 1.29
CA GLY A 91 -2.84 -2.98 0.65
C GLY A 91 -2.81 -1.45 0.52
N ALA A 92 -1.78 -0.75 1.02
CA ALA A 92 -1.73 0.72 0.95
C ALA A 92 -1.65 1.21 -0.51
N LYS A 93 -0.91 0.50 -1.37
CA LYS A 93 -0.83 0.80 -2.81
C LYS A 93 -2.18 0.68 -3.51
N ASP A 94 -2.95 -0.36 -3.22
CA ASP A 94 -4.30 -0.54 -3.78
C ASP A 94 -5.28 0.52 -3.27
N ARG A 95 -5.12 0.97 -2.02
CA ARG A 95 -6.04 1.93 -1.37
C ARG A 95 -5.77 3.38 -1.75
N TYR A 96 -4.51 3.75 -1.96
CA TYR A 96 -4.09 5.15 -2.17
C TYR A 96 -3.37 5.41 -3.49
N GLY A 97 -2.81 4.38 -4.12
CA GLY A 97 -2.03 4.51 -5.36
C GLY A 97 -2.88 4.52 -6.64
N GLY A 98 -4.17 4.18 -6.54
CA GLY A 98 -5.06 4.08 -7.69
C GLY A 98 -4.67 2.92 -8.59
N ARG A 99 -5.59 1.99 -8.85
CA ARG A 99 -5.38 1.05 -9.95
C ARG A 99 -5.47 1.82 -11.27
N ILE A 100 -4.34 2.26 -11.82
CA ILE A 100 -4.25 2.32 -13.29
C ILE A 100 -4.23 0.87 -13.72
N ARG A 101 -5.42 0.31 -13.96
CA ARG A 101 -5.53 -0.91 -14.72
C ARG A 101 -5.06 -0.51 -16.12
N PRO A 102 -3.94 -1.02 -16.64
CA PRO A 102 -3.76 -0.96 -18.08
C PRO A 102 -4.96 -1.72 -18.63
N ASN A 103 -5.79 -1.07 -19.46
CA ASN A 103 -6.93 -1.69 -20.13
C ASN A 103 -6.42 -2.90 -20.95
N LYS A 104 -6.26 -4.08 -20.34
CA LYS A 104 -5.91 -5.31 -21.05
C LYS A 104 -7.09 -5.87 -21.86
N CYS A 105 -8.22 -5.17 -21.89
CA CYS A 105 -9.44 -5.57 -22.61
C CYS A 105 -9.69 -4.77 -23.91
N LEU A 106 -8.82 -3.85 -24.34
CA LEU A 106 -9.02 -3.03 -25.55
C LEU A 106 -7.86 -3.11 -26.56
N GLN A 107 -7.28 -4.30 -26.74
CA GLN A 107 -6.47 -4.60 -27.93
C GLN A 107 -7.11 -5.75 -28.70
N LYS A 108 -8.28 -5.48 -29.29
CA LYS A 108 -8.73 -6.16 -30.49
C LYS A 108 -8.91 -5.05 -31.51
N ASN A 109 -7.89 -4.84 -32.33
CA ASN A 109 -7.87 -4.14 -33.62
C ASN A 109 -6.40 -3.86 -33.96
N GLN A 110 -5.69 -4.91 -34.37
CA GLN A 110 -4.65 -4.73 -35.38
C GLN A 110 -5.18 -5.43 -36.62
N GLU A 111 -5.83 -4.63 -37.46
CA GLU A 111 -5.89 -4.91 -38.90
C GLU A 111 -4.47 -5.25 -39.32
N THR A 112 -4.28 -6.41 -39.94
CA THR A 112 -3.03 -6.73 -40.62
C THR A 112 -2.82 -5.67 -41.70
N PRO A 113 -1.76 -4.84 -41.66
CA PRO A 113 -1.43 -4.02 -42.80
C PRO A 113 -1.00 -4.95 -43.94
N ASN A 114 -1.71 -4.86 -45.08
CA ASN A 114 -1.29 -5.42 -46.36
C ASN A 114 0.19 -5.08 -46.64
N PRO A 115 1.07 -6.04 -46.93
CA PRO A 115 2.36 -5.72 -47.53
C PRO A 115 2.12 -5.44 -49.03
N VAL A 116 1.97 -4.16 -49.37
CA VAL A 116 2.14 -3.67 -50.74
C VAL A 116 3.57 -3.16 -50.88
N GLY A 117 4.33 -3.80 -51.77
CA GLY A 117 5.69 -3.42 -52.19
C GLY A 117 6.64 -4.61 -52.06
N GLY A 118 7.34 -5.08 -53.08
CA GLY A 118 7.66 -4.55 -54.39
C GLY A 118 9.04 -5.11 -54.73
N ALA A 119 9.12 -6.01 -55.71
CA ALA A 119 10.40 -6.44 -56.27
C ALA A 119 10.63 -5.66 -57.57
N ALA A 120 11.40 -4.57 -57.47
CA ALA A 120 11.87 -3.82 -58.62
C ALA A 120 13.07 -4.53 -59.24
N THR A 121 12.87 -5.17 -60.39
CA THR A 121 13.97 -5.67 -61.24
C THR A 121 14.28 -4.61 -62.29
N TYR A 122 15.47 -4.02 -62.22
CA TYR A 122 16.04 -3.18 -63.27
C TYR A 122 17.08 -4.00 -64.05
N GLN A 123 16.84 -4.21 -65.34
CA GLN A 123 17.87 -4.47 -66.36
C GLN A 123 17.48 -3.66 -67.61
N SER A 124 18.49 -3.02 -68.18
CA SER A 124 18.41 -1.88 -69.10
C SER A 124 18.18 -2.25 -70.57
N THR A 125 17.48 -1.34 -71.28
CA THR A 125 17.62 -0.86 -72.67
C THR A 125 18.43 -1.66 -73.71
N ASN A 126 17.87 -1.88 -74.90
CA ASN A 126 18.17 -1.11 -76.14
C ASN A 126 17.34 -1.61 -77.34
N ALA A 127 17.07 -0.66 -78.25
CA ALA A 127 16.41 -0.85 -79.53
C ALA A 127 17.38 -1.43 -80.58
N ASP A 128 16.86 -2.28 -81.46
CA ASP A 128 16.91 -2.20 -82.93
C ASP A 128 15.91 -3.20 -83.54
#